data_AF-A0A3C1FHJ1-F1
#
_entry.id   AF-A0A3C1FHJ1-F1
#
_cell.length_a   1.000
_cell.length_b   1.000
_cell.length_c   1.000
_cell.angle_alpha   90.00
_cell.angle_beta   90.00
_cell.angle_gamma   90.00
#
_symmetry.space_group_name_H-M   'P 1'
#
loop_
_entity.id
_entity.type
_entity.pdbx_description
1 polymer ?
#
loop_
_entity_poly.entity_id
_entity_poly.type
_entity_poly.pdbx_seq_one_letter_code
_entity_poly.pdbx_strand_id
1 'polypeptide(L)'
;DTHWTRPWLVTRDSIAEVLDSNPLPVVRFHGSPLRVSRATMGEYDVPLDAISVAGQWYGFFSSNHFRNGVTMGRSVLARARNPHPVLDANRRHHPVQFDGLATVSDRHFINISAQVRPAREIPGAGGDGEVVLLWGTGSYRASELRLAMLRVAALPQRRGTDLSLQFWDGSGWSDSEADAAPLFGPAALGEISVRWVPEVGRYLLLSMSGPADPAGMAVTLRWADRPAGPWTPRLSLMDWVAVGMVDDVQRRFIKARAGDPVSDDLFGVQARSTGGAYAPYLFDVRRDGAELVLRYTLSTWNPYQVVLMQHRLVPGEF
;
A
#
# COMPACT_ATOMS: atom_id res chain seq x y z
N ASP A 1 13.58 2.55 -13.15
CA ASP A 1 14.56 2.05 -14.12
C ASP A 1 15.32 0.93 -13.46
N THR A 2 14.92 -0.32 -13.76
CA THR A 2 15.49 -1.54 -13.18
C THR A 2 16.40 -2.25 -14.18
N HIS A 3 16.75 -1.58 -15.28
CA HIS A 3 17.72 -2.08 -16.21
C HIS A 3 19.09 -1.89 -15.55
N TRP A 4 19.64 -2.98 -15.02
CA TRP A 4 20.95 -3.09 -14.38
C TRP A 4 22.15 -2.76 -15.30
N THR A 5 21.90 -2.02 -16.38
CA THR A 5 22.89 -1.46 -17.31
C THR A 5 23.88 -0.50 -16.63
N ARG A 6 23.61 -0.08 -15.39
CA ARG A 6 24.48 0.79 -14.59
C ARG A 6 24.65 0.26 -13.16
N PRO A 7 25.77 -0.40 -12.83
CA PRO A 7 25.97 -1.09 -11.56
C PRO A 7 26.00 -0.19 -10.31
N TRP A 8 26.06 1.14 -10.46
CA TRP A 8 26.00 2.08 -9.34
C TRP A 8 24.59 2.63 -9.05
N LEU A 9 23.59 2.28 -9.85
CA LEU A 9 22.19 2.62 -9.55
C LEU A 9 21.64 1.62 -8.54
N VAL A 10 21.75 1.96 -7.25
CA VAL A 10 21.04 1.25 -6.18
C VAL A 10 19.55 1.58 -6.23
N THR A 11 18.70 0.56 -6.26
CA THR A 11 17.26 0.69 -6.07
C THR A 11 16.99 1.34 -4.71
N ARG A 12 16.35 2.50 -4.73
CA ARG A 12 15.87 3.18 -3.52
C ARG A 12 14.47 3.71 -3.81
N ASP A 13 13.58 3.58 -2.82
CA ASP A 13 12.18 3.97 -2.94
C ASP A 13 12.06 5.45 -3.30
N SER A 14 11.60 5.70 -4.53
CA SER A 14 11.34 7.05 -5.02
C SER A 14 9.84 7.29 -5.15
N ILE A 15 9.46 8.56 -5.18
CA ILE A 15 8.11 8.97 -5.49
C ILE A 15 8.02 9.29 -6.99
N ALA A 16 6.87 8.97 -7.57
CA ALA A 16 6.55 9.28 -8.95
C ALA A 16 5.16 9.90 -9.07
N GLU A 17 5.01 10.76 -10.07
CA GLU A 17 3.72 11.19 -10.57
C GLU A 17 3.23 10.16 -11.60
N VAL A 18 1.99 9.70 -11.46
CA VAL A 18 1.31 8.87 -12.47
C VAL A 18 0.33 9.75 -13.21
N LEU A 19 0.46 9.79 -14.53
CA LEU A 19 -0.32 10.65 -15.40
C LEU A 19 -1.13 9.80 -16.34
N ASP A 20 -2.41 10.09 -16.43
CA ASP A 20 -3.27 9.44 -17.39
C ASP A 20 -2.84 9.77 -18.81
N SER A 21 -2.63 8.73 -19.59
CA SER A 21 -2.38 8.77 -21.02
C SER A 21 -2.92 7.50 -21.66
N ASN A 22 -3.22 7.58 -22.96
CA ASN A 22 -3.74 6.48 -23.75
C ASN A 22 -2.61 5.96 -24.67
N PRO A 23 -2.27 4.65 -24.68
CA PRO A 23 -2.97 3.53 -24.02
C PRO A 23 -2.49 3.17 -22.62
N LEU A 24 -1.34 3.68 -22.17
CA LEU A 24 -0.75 3.37 -20.87
C LEU A 24 -0.46 4.66 -20.10
N PRO A 25 -0.49 4.65 -18.75
CA PRO A 25 -0.12 5.82 -17.97
C PRO A 25 1.36 6.15 -18.13
N VAL A 26 1.70 7.44 -18.05
CA VAL A 26 3.09 7.92 -17.96
C VAL A 26 3.48 8.04 -16.49
N VAL A 27 4.65 7.52 -16.14
CA VAL A 27 5.21 7.61 -14.79
C VAL A 27 6.43 8.53 -14.81
N ARG A 28 6.38 9.63 -14.06
CA ARG A 28 7.50 10.57 -13.90
C ARG A 28 8.11 10.46 -12.51
N PHE A 29 9.30 9.86 -12.43
CA PHE A 29 10.02 9.72 -11.17
C PHE A 29 10.74 11.00 -10.78
N HIS A 30 10.74 11.32 -9.49
CA HIS A 30 11.67 12.30 -8.93
C HIS A 30 13.10 11.75 -8.90
N GLY A 31 13.27 10.44 -8.71
CA GLY A 31 14.56 9.75 -8.83
C GLY A 31 15.46 9.86 -7.59
N SER A 32 14.98 10.45 -6.50
CA SER A 32 15.63 10.39 -5.19
C SER A 32 14.87 9.45 -4.25
N PRO A 33 15.54 8.89 -3.23
CA PRO A 33 14.86 8.32 -2.08
C PRO A 33 14.04 9.38 -1.35
N LEU A 34 12.94 8.99 -0.71
CA LEU A 34 12.29 9.85 0.29
C LEU A 34 13.21 10.01 1.51
N ARG A 35 13.09 11.13 2.24
CA ARG A 35 13.78 11.31 3.53
C ARG A 35 12.76 11.49 4.64
N VAL A 36 12.72 10.58 5.61
CA VAL A 36 11.76 10.62 6.71
C VAL A 36 12.50 10.72 8.04
N SER A 37 12.32 11.82 8.77
CA SER A 37 12.92 11.92 10.10
C SER A 37 12.19 10.99 11.07
N ARG A 38 12.90 10.38 12.02
CA ARG A 38 12.34 9.45 13.05
C ARG A 38 11.81 8.12 12.48
N ALA A 39 12.21 7.77 11.26
CA ALA A 39 12.15 6.42 10.73
C ALA A 39 13.58 5.90 10.54
N THR A 40 13.80 4.59 10.65
CA THR A 40 15.13 3.96 10.52
C THR A 40 15.59 3.78 9.08
N MET A 41 14.66 3.80 8.10
CA MET A 41 14.93 3.73 6.66
C MET A 41 15.78 2.52 6.21
N GLY A 42 15.59 1.35 6.85
CA GLY A 42 16.08 0.04 6.40
C GLY A 42 15.20 -0.62 5.32
N GLU A 43 15.50 -1.88 4.98
CA GLU A 43 14.92 -2.59 3.83
C GLU A 43 13.39 -2.69 3.83
N TYR A 44 12.77 -2.89 5.00
CA TYR A 44 11.31 -2.91 5.15
C TYR A 44 10.76 -1.64 5.83
N ASP A 45 11.54 -0.55 5.86
CA ASP A 45 11.08 0.76 6.32
C ASP A 45 10.63 1.60 5.12
N VAL A 46 9.49 1.21 4.57
CA VAL A 46 8.97 1.66 3.29
C VAL A 46 7.80 2.64 3.46
N PRO A 47 7.49 3.46 2.44
CA PRO A 47 6.21 4.17 2.38
C PRO A 47 5.05 3.18 2.33
N LEU A 48 3.99 3.44 3.10
CA LEU A 48 2.82 2.58 3.19
C LEU A 48 1.64 3.17 2.41
N ASP A 49 1.27 4.41 2.77
CA ASP A 49 0.22 5.19 2.10
C ASP A 49 0.37 6.67 2.45
N ALA A 50 -0.39 7.55 1.80
CA ALA A 50 -0.40 8.97 2.08
C ALA A 50 -1.78 9.61 1.86
N ILE A 51 -2.02 10.73 2.53
CA ILE A 51 -3.22 11.55 2.37
C ILE A 51 -2.83 13.02 2.12
N SER A 52 -3.67 13.73 1.38
CA SER A 52 -3.61 15.19 1.27
C SER A 52 -4.81 15.80 1.98
N VAL A 53 -4.56 16.72 2.90
CA VAL A 53 -5.59 17.40 3.70
C VAL A 53 -5.21 18.88 3.80
N ALA A 54 -6.13 19.77 3.45
CA ALA A 54 -5.92 21.23 3.53
C ALA A 54 -4.61 21.70 2.88
N GLY A 55 -4.26 21.12 1.72
CA GLY A 55 -3.03 21.45 0.99
C GLY A 55 -1.74 20.87 1.59
N GLN A 56 -1.82 20.13 2.69
CA GLN A 56 -0.68 19.48 3.33
C GLN A 56 -0.66 17.97 3.02
N TRP A 57 0.54 17.42 2.82
CA TRP A 57 0.73 15.97 2.66
C TRP A 57 1.14 15.33 3.99
N TYR A 58 0.48 14.22 4.30
CA TYR A 58 0.82 13.32 5.39
C TYR A 58 1.09 11.93 4.83
N GLY A 59 2.20 11.33 5.22
CA GLY A 59 2.58 9.97 4.82
C GLY A 59 2.68 9.04 6.01
N PHE A 60 2.37 7.77 5.77
CA PHE A 60 2.55 6.66 6.69
C PHE A 60 3.74 5.82 6.23
N PHE A 61 4.65 5.52 7.15
CA PHE A 61 5.90 4.81 6.86
C PHE A 61 6.11 3.71 7.86
N SER A 62 6.56 2.54 7.44
CA SER A 62 7.09 1.56 8.39
C SER A 62 8.48 1.99 8.87
N SER A 63 8.83 1.52 10.07
CA SER A 63 10.12 1.75 10.69
C SER A 63 10.49 0.56 11.58
N ASN A 64 11.73 0.55 12.06
CA ASN A 64 12.29 -0.44 12.96
C ASN A 64 12.39 -1.83 12.35
N HIS A 65 12.68 -1.93 11.04
CA HIS A 65 13.02 -3.17 10.38
C HIS A 65 14.03 -4.02 11.22
N PHE A 66 13.65 -5.27 11.51
CA PHE A 66 14.37 -6.25 12.33
C PHE A 66 14.76 -5.84 13.75
N ARG A 67 14.28 -4.69 14.25
CA ARG A 67 14.40 -4.41 15.68
C ARG A 67 13.62 -5.48 16.44
N ASN A 68 14.28 -6.19 17.36
CA ASN A 68 13.69 -7.30 18.13
C ASN A 68 13.20 -8.48 17.26
N GLY A 69 13.75 -8.66 16.05
CA GLY A 69 13.46 -9.81 15.21
C GLY A 69 12.14 -9.76 14.44
N VAL A 70 11.41 -8.64 14.44
CA VAL A 70 10.20 -8.44 13.64
C VAL A 70 10.51 -7.78 12.29
N THR A 71 9.90 -8.22 11.20
CA THR A 71 10.17 -7.71 9.85
C THR A 71 9.89 -6.21 9.72
N MET A 72 8.74 -5.75 10.22
CA MET A 72 8.34 -4.35 10.28
C MET A 72 7.98 -4.05 11.73
N GLY A 73 8.67 -3.10 12.38
CA GLY A 73 8.58 -2.94 13.84
C GLY A 73 7.55 -1.92 14.33
N ARG A 74 7.20 -0.93 13.51
CA ARG A 74 6.19 0.09 13.81
C ARG A 74 5.80 0.86 12.55
N SER A 75 4.76 1.67 12.66
CA SER A 75 4.41 2.71 11.69
C SER A 75 4.61 4.13 12.25
N VAL A 76 4.88 5.08 11.35
CA VAL A 76 5.14 6.49 11.65
C VAL A 76 4.24 7.35 10.78
N LEU A 77 3.52 8.28 11.41
CA LEU A 77 2.86 9.38 10.72
C LEU A 77 3.87 10.51 10.56
N ALA A 78 4.08 10.97 9.33
CA ALA A 78 4.98 12.06 9.02
C ALA A 78 4.31 13.09 8.09
N ARG A 79 4.75 14.34 8.18
CA ARG A 79 4.24 15.45 7.36
C ARG A 79 5.30 15.91 6.39
N ALA A 80 4.94 16.11 5.12
CA ALA A 80 5.87 16.66 4.14
C ALA A 80 6.34 18.06 4.58
N ARG A 81 7.65 18.32 4.51
CA ARG A 81 8.23 19.63 4.86
C ARG A 81 7.79 20.73 3.92
N ASN A 82 7.71 20.39 2.64
CA ASN A 82 7.12 21.24 1.62
C ASN A 82 5.70 20.71 1.35
N PRO A 83 4.63 21.50 1.58
CA PRO A 83 3.26 21.08 1.28
C PRO A 83 3.02 20.85 -0.22
N HIS A 84 3.85 21.43 -1.08
CA HIS A 84 3.81 21.27 -2.53
C HIS A 84 5.15 20.74 -3.04
N PRO A 85 5.47 19.46 -2.78
CA PRO A 85 6.73 18.89 -3.23
C PRO A 85 6.79 18.91 -4.76
N VAL A 86 7.93 19.35 -5.29
CA VAL A 86 8.16 19.38 -6.74
C VAL A 86 8.81 18.05 -7.13
N LEU A 87 8.10 17.25 -7.94
CA LEU A 87 8.63 16.00 -8.49
C LEU A 87 9.37 16.30 -9.79
N ASP A 88 10.69 16.34 -9.71
CA ASP A 88 11.56 16.67 -10.86
C ASP A 88 12.80 15.78 -10.85
N ALA A 89 13.01 15.01 -11.92
CA ALA A 89 14.16 14.12 -12.10
C ALA A 89 15.50 14.89 -12.11
N ASN A 90 15.49 16.16 -12.54
CA ASN A 90 16.68 17.03 -12.52
C ASN A 90 17.05 17.47 -11.11
N ARG A 91 16.13 17.35 -10.14
CA ARG A 91 16.33 17.71 -8.74
C ARG A 91 16.55 16.51 -7.83
N ARG A 92 16.91 15.33 -8.36
CA ARG A 92 17.14 14.09 -7.58
C ARG A 92 18.14 14.21 -6.41
N HIS A 93 18.97 15.26 -6.40
CA HIS A 93 19.89 15.55 -5.29
C HIS A 93 19.21 16.25 -4.09
N HIS A 94 17.93 16.62 -4.24
CA HIS A 94 17.10 17.28 -3.23
C HIS A 94 15.89 16.40 -2.89
N PRO A 95 16.05 15.44 -1.98
CA PRO A 95 15.00 14.47 -1.72
C PRO A 95 13.75 15.13 -1.13
N VAL A 96 12.58 14.58 -1.47
CA VAL A 96 11.32 14.93 -0.80
C VAL A 96 11.41 14.53 0.66
N GLN A 97 11.18 15.48 1.56
CA GLN A 97 11.42 15.32 3.00
C GLN A 97 10.12 15.32 3.79
N PHE A 98 10.06 14.43 4.78
CA PHE A 98 8.97 14.31 5.74
C PHE A 98 9.51 14.45 7.17
N ASP A 99 8.82 15.24 7.98
CA ASP A 99 9.03 15.31 9.42
C ASP A 99 8.12 14.30 10.11
N GLY A 100 8.71 13.26 10.70
CA GLY A 100 8.02 12.31 11.56
C GLY A 100 7.39 13.00 12.77
N LEU A 101 6.08 12.82 12.92
CA LEU A 101 5.25 13.48 13.92
C LEU A 101 4.99 12.57 15.12
N ALA A 102 4.56 11.32 14.88
CA ALA A 102 4.18 10.36 15.90
C ALA A 102 4.36 8.91 15.43
N THR A 103 4.44 7.99 16.38
CA THR A 103 4.17 6.56 16.12
C THR A 103 2.67 6.39 15.88
N VAL A 104 2.25 5.63 14.86
CA VAL A 104 0.84 5.26 14.72
C VAL A 104 0.56 3.99 15.52
N SER A 105 1.31 2.93 15.26
CA SER A 105 1.31 1.75 16.14
C SER A 105 2.61 0.95 16.01
N ASP A 106 2.87 0.08 16.98
CA ASP A 106 3.83 -1.02 16.91
C ASP A 106 3.16 -2.40 17.09
N ARG A 107 1.83 -2.44 16.89
CA ARG A 107 1.01 -3.64 17.10
C ARG A 107 0.15 -3.99 15.88
N HIS A 108 -1.04 -3.42 15.74
CA HIS A 108 -2.05 -3.87 14.77
C HIS A 108 -2.11 -3.02 13.49
N PHE A 109 -1.50 -1.83 13.51
CA PHE A 109 -1.49 -0.89 12.39
C PHE A 109 -0.04 -0.60 11.99
N ILE A 110 0.74 -1.63 11.67
CA ILE A 110 2.14 -1.49 11.22
C ILE A 110 2.15 -1.27 9.70
N ASN A 111 1.43 -2.09 8.95
CA ASN A 111 1.09 -1.79 7.56
C ASN A 111 -0.21 -1.00 7.53
N ILE A 112 -0.31 0.03 6.70
CA ILE A 112 -1.44 0.97 6.72
C ILE A 112 -1.86 1.30 5.30
N SER A 113 -3.17 1.25 5.07
CA SER A 113 -3.85 1.98 4.00
C SER A 113 -4.71 3.07 4.62
N ALA A 114 -4.70 4.28 4.05
CA ALA A 114 -5.38 5.44 4.59
C ALA A 114 -6.32 6.09 3.56
N GLN A 115 -7.48 6.58 4.00
CA GLN A 115 -8.36 7.39 3.16
C GLN A 115 -9.10 8.44 3.99
N VAL A 116 -9.20 9.67 3.47
CA VAL A 116 -10.05 10.71 4.05
C VAL A 116 -11.50 10.48 3.63
N ARG A 117 -12.42 10.55 4.58
CA ARG A 117 -13.86 10.45 4.33
C ARG A 117 -14.65 11.48 5.15
N PRO A 118 -15.82 11.94 4.67
CA PRO A 118 -16.72 12.74 5.48
C PRO A 118 -17.16 11.97 6.73
N ALA A 119 -17.04 12.58 7.92
CA ALA A 119 -17.37 11.94 9.18
C ALA A 119 -18.82 11.44 9.22
N ARG A 120 -19.75 12.19 8.63
CA ARG A 120 -21.17 11.84 8.51
C ARG A 120 -21.45 10.54 7.74
N GLU A 121 -20.52 10.09 6.91
CA GLU A 121 -20.65 8.85 6.12
C GLU A 121 -20.10 7.64 6.87
N ILE A 122 -19.46 7.86 8.02
CA ILE A 122 -18.81 6.82 8.81
C ILE A 122 -19.66 6.52 10.05
N PRO A 123 -20.24 5.31 10.17
CA PRO A 123 -21.03 4.92 11.33
C PRO A 123 -20.26 5.12 12.64
N GLY A 124 -20.92 5.73 13.63
CA GLY A 124 -20.33 5.97 14.95
C GLY A 124 -19.28 7.08 15.02
N ALA A 125 -18.86 7.68 13.89
CA ALA A 125 -17.90 8.78 13.94
C ALA A 125 -18.52 10.04 14.57
N GLY A 126 -19.76 10.37 14.19
CA GLY A 126 -20.53 11.51 14.71
C GLY A 126 -19.98 12.88 14.30
N GLY A 127 -20.82 13.91 14.37
CA GLY A 127 -20.44 15.30 14.08
C GLY A 127 -20.11 15.60 12.61
N ASP A 128 -19.73 16.85 12.36
CA ASP A 128 -19.35 17.34 11.04
C ASP A 128 -17.84 17.22 10.77
N GLY A 129 -17.45 17.46 9.52
CA GLY A 129 -16.04 17.46 9.08
C GLY A 129 -15.60 16.13 8.47
N GLU A 130 -14.29 15.88 8.55
CA GLU A 130 -13.63 14.74 7.92
C GLU A 130 -12.87 13.88 8.91
N VAL A 131 -12.74 12.61 8.58
CA VAL A 131 -11.93 11.63 9.29
C VAL A 131 -10.93 10.99 8.34
N VAL A 132 -9.79 10.60 8.87
CA VAL A 132 -8.86 9.68 8.24
C VAL A 132 -9.19 8.29 8.73
N LEU A 133 -9.63 7.43 7.82
CA LEU A 133 -9.74 6.00 8.08
C LEU A 133 -8.39 5.35 7.83
N LEU A 134 -7.98 4.48 8.75
CA LEU A 134 -6.76 3.69 8.66
C LEU A 134 -7.15 2.21 8.72
N TRP A 135 -6.95 1.50 7.62
CA TRP A 135 -6.96 0.04 7.64
C TRP A 135 -5.55 -0.45 7.88
N GLY A 136 -5.37 -1.34 8.84
CA GLY A 136 -4.03 -1.78 9.21
C GLY A 136 -3.90 -3.27 9.48
N THR A 137 -2.68 -3.75 9.34
CA THR A 137 -2.24 -5.09 9.74
C THR A 137 -0.99 -5.00 10.60
N GLY A 138 -0.82 -5.97 11.50
CA GLY A 138 0.32 -6.04 12.41
C GLY A 138 1.50 -6.80 11.81
N SER A 139 1.78 -7.98 12.36
CA SER A 139 2.83 -8.88 11.87
C SER A 139 2.73 -9.09 10.35
N TYR A 140 3.81 -8.75 9.66
CA TYR A 140 3.89 -8.77 8.20
C TYR A 140 3.52 -10.14 7.63
N ARG A 141 2.52 -10.18 6.73
CA ARG A 141 1.99 -11.40 6.09
C ARG A 141 1.48 -12.46 7.08
N ALA A 142 1.07 -12.04 8.27
CA ALA A 142 0.65 -12.93 9.36
C ALA A 142 -0.43 -12.31 10.25
N SER A 143 -1.17 -11.32 9.75
CA SER A 143 -2.19 -10.60 10.54
C SER A 143 -3.42 -10.26 9.71
N GLU A 144 -4.59 -10.23 10.35
CA GLU A 144 -5.85 -9.79 9.75
C GLU A 144 -5.96 -8.26 9.68
N LEU A 145 -6.86 -7.80 8.80
CA LEU A 145 -7.18 -6.39 8.65
C LEU A 145 -7.97 -5.86 9.84
N ARG A 146 -7.60 -4.69 10.35
CA ARG A 146 -8.29 -3.94 11.41
C ARG A 146 -8.56 -2.51 10.95
N LEU A 147 -9.45 -1.80 11.62
CA LEU A 147 -9.86 -0.44 11.28
C LEU A 147 -9.63 0.51 12.47
N ALA A 148 -9.03 1.66 12.17
CA ALA A 148 -8.94 2.79 13.06
C ALA A 148 -9.38 4.08 12.35
N MET A 149 -9.63 5.11 13.14
CA MET A 149 -10.11 6.41 12.68
C MET A 149 -9.43 7.54 13.46
N LEU A 150 -9.07 8.60 12.77
CA LEU A 150 -8.57 9.85 13.34
C LEU A 150 -9.38 11.01 12.78
N ARG A 151 -9.81 11.96 13.63
CA ARG A 151 -10.39 13.22 13.15
C ARG A 151 -9.34 14.01 12.37
N VAL A 152 -9.67 14.52 11.19
CA VAL A 152 -8.76 15.39 10.41
C VAL A 152 -8.33 16.60 11.24
N ALA A 153 -9.24 17.20 12.01
CA ALA A 153 -8.94 18.33 12.90
C ALA A 153 -7.95 17.98 14.03
N ALA A 154 -7.78 16.69 14.34
CA ALA A 154 -6.82 16.19 15.34
C ALA A 154 -5.48 15.77 14.71
N LEU A 155 -5.29 15.91 13.39
CA LEU A 155 -4.01 15.62 12.76
C LEU A 155 -2.91 16.48 13.39
N PRO A 156 -1.82 15.87 13.88
CA PRO A 156 -0.77 16.61 14.57
C PRO A 156 -0.10 17.61 13.63
N GLN A 157 0.12 18.83 14.14
CA GLN A 157 0.89 19.87 13.45
C GLN A 157 2.34 19.97 13.93
N ARG A 158 2.62 19.33 15.07
CA ARG A 158 3.93 19.24 15.70
C ARG A 158 4.12 17.83 16.24
N ARG A 159 5.35 17.53 16.63
CA ARG A 159 5.70 16.23 17.21
C ARG A 159 4.89 15.97 18.48
N GLY A 160 4.46 14.74 18.63
CA GLY A 160 3.69 14.26 19.78
C GLY A 160 3.78 12.75 19.90
N THR A 161 3.23 12.23 20.99
CA THR A 161 3.16 10.79 21.27
C THR A 161 1.75 10.23 21.21
N ASP A 162 0.74 11.10 21.26
CA ASP A 162 -0.67 10.72 21.30
C ASP A 162 -1.33 11.11 19.98
N LEU A 163 -1.85 10.11 19.27
CA LEU A 163 -2.79 10.27 18.18
C LEU A 163 -4.11 9.81 18.78
N SER A 164 -5.09 10.70 18.91
CA SER A 164 -6.43 10.38 19.42
C SER A 164 -7.20 9.50 18.42
N LEU A 165 -6.66 8.30 18.19
CA LEU A 165 -7.16 7.26 17.32
C LEU A 165 -8.28 6.54 18.03
N GLN A 166 -9.32 6.26 17.28
CA GLN A 166 -10.39 5.37 17.69
C GLN A 166 -10.32 4.10 16.86
N PHE A 167 -10.42 2.95 17.51
CA PHE A 167 -10.25 1.62 16.96
C PHE A 167 -11.58 0.90 16.91
N TRP A 168 -11.88 0.24 15.80
CA TRP A 168 -13.13 -0.49 15.66
C TRP A 168 -13.08 -1.80 16.46
N ASP A 169 -13.99 -1.96 17.43
CA ASP A 169 -14.03 -3.12 18.34
C ASP A 169 -14.90 -4.29 17.82
N GLY A 170 -15.49 -4.13 16.63
CA GLY A 170 -16.45 -5.07 16.06
C GLY A 170 -17.90 -4.57 16.12
N SER A 171 -18.19 -3.64 17.03
CA SER A 171 -19.53 -3.07 17.27
C SER A 171 -19.54 -1.55 17.35
N GLY A 172 -18.42 -0.94 17.75
CA GLY A 172 -18.25 0.50 17.95
C GLY A 172 -16.79 0.92 17.93
N TRP A 173 -16.54 2.13 18.44
CA TRP A 173 -15.22 2.76 18.47
C TRP A 173 -14.68 2.79 19.91
N SER A 174 -13.47 2.24 20.10
CA SER A 174 -12.71 2.24 21.35
C SER A 174 -11.47 3.13 21.24
N ASP A 175 -11.02 3.73 22.34
CA ASP A 175 -9.76 4.50 22.39
C ASP A 175 -8.53 3.58 22.62
N SER A 176 -8.74 2.26 22.73
CA SER A 176 -7.69 1.26 22.97
C SER A 176 -7.44 0.41 21.74
N GLU A 177 -6.20 0.42 21.23
CA GLU A 177 -5.79 -0.44 20.12
C GLU A 177 -5.94 -1.93 20.45
N ALA A 178 -5.87 -2.32 21.73
CA ALA A 178 -6.05 -3.71 22.15
C ALA A 178 -7.45 -4.26 21.84
N ASP A 179 -8.44 -3.37 21.69
CA ASP A 179 -9.82 -3.75 21.40
C ASP A 179 -10.06 -3.87 19.89
N ALA A 180 -9.10 -3.49 19.04
CA ALA A 180 -9.23 -3.48 17.59
C ALA A 180 -9.51 -4.89 17.04
N ALA A 181 -10.77 -5.14 16.68
CA ALA A 181 -11.23 -6.43 16.21
C ALA A 181 -10.89 -6.65 14.72
N PRO A 182 -10.53 -7.88 14.32
CA PRO A 182 -10.33 -8.20 12.92
C PRO A 182 -11.64 -8.03 12.13
N LEU A 183 -11.57 -7.41 10.95
CA LEU A 183 -12.74 -7.16 10.10
C LEU A 183 -13.25 -8.43 9.40
N PHE A 184 -12.39 -9.43 9.25
CA PHE A 184 -12.69 -10.77 8.74
C PHE A 184 -11.54 -11.72 9.07
N GLY A 185 -11.82 -13.02 9.04
CA GLY A 185 -10.82 -14.07 9.20
C GLY A 185 -11.30 -15.41 8.64
N PRO A 186 -10.40 -16.38 8.45
CA PRO A 186 -8.95 -16.27 8.60
C PRO A 186 -8.30 -15.42 7.50
N ALA A 187 -7.24 -14.68 7.85
CA ALA A 187 -6.47 -13.86 6.90
C ALA A 187 -5.01 -13.71 7.35
N ALA A 188 -4.08 -13.73 6.40
CA ALA A 188 -2.69 -13.39 6.65
C ALA A 188 -2.24 -12.40 5.58
N LEU A 189 -2.39 -11.10 5.83
CA LEU A 189 -2.24 -10.07 4.81
C LEU A 189 -0.84 -9.43 4.85
N GLY A 190 -0.25 -9.27 3.67
CA GLY A 190 0.97 -8.49 3.45
C GLY A 190 0.61 -7.03 3.22
N GLU A 191 0.88 -6.54 2.01
CA GLU A 191 0.51 -5.20 1.58
C GLU A 191 -0.99 -5.07 1.32
N ILE A 192 -1.54 -3.93 1.72
CA ILE A 192 -2.97 -3.62 1.66
C ILE A 192 -3.18 -2.26 1.00
N SER A 193 -4.25 -2.14 0.23
CA SER A 193 -4.74 -0.90 -0.36
C SER A 193 -6.26 -0.90 -0.30
N VAL A 194 -6.81 -0.02 0.52
CA VAL A 194 -8.25 0.14 0.71
C VAL A 194 -8.68 1.52 0.20
N ARG A 195 -9.67 1.53 -0.68
CA ARG A 195 -10.25 2.76 -1.25
C ARG A 195 -11.76 2.63 -1.34
N TRP A 196 -12.47 3.68 -0.96
CA TRP A 196 -13.81 3.92 -1.51
C TRP A 196 -13.73 4.17 -3.01
N VAL A 197 -14.56 3.45 -3.75
CA VAL A 197 -14.70 3.52 -5.20
C VAL A 197 -16.07 4.12 -5.52
N PRO A 198 -16.16 5.43 -5.84
CA PRO A 198 -17.42 6.11 -6.13
C PRO A 198 -18.23 5.47 -7.25
N GLU A 199 -17.56 4.88 -8.24
CA GLU A 199 -18.15 4.24 -9.43
C GLU A 199 -19.10 3.09 -9.08
N VAL A 200 -18.91 2.47 -7.92
CA VAL A 200 -19.72 1.34 -7.44
C VAL A 200 -20.29 1.59 -6.04
N GLY A 201 -19.93 2.69 -5.40
CA GLY A 201 -20.42 3.04 -4.05
C GLY A 201 -19.99 2.03 -2.99
N ARG A 202 -18.76 1.51 -3.09
CA ARG A 202 -18.22 0.49 -2.17
C ARG A 202 -16.76 0.74 -1.83
N TYR A 203 -16.31 0.19 -0.71
CA TYR A 203 -14.90 0.03 -0.39
C TYR A 203 -14.34 -1.20 -1.11
N LEU A 204 -13.21 -1.02 -1.78
CA LEU A 204 -12.37 -2.06 -2.35
C LEU A 204 -11.18 -2.27 -1.40
N LEU A 205 -10.88 -3.53 -1.07
CA LEU A 205 -9.60 -3.94 -0.50
C LEU A 205 -8.84 -4.73 -1.55
N LEU A 206 -7.68 -4.23 -1.95
CA LEU A 206 -6.68 -4.95 -2.74
C LEU A 206 -5.54 -5.35 -1.80
N SER A 207 -5.11 -6.60 -1.84
CA SER A 207 -4.04 -7.06 -0.96
C SER A 207 -3.20 -8.17 -1.56
N MET A 208 -1.95 -8.28 -1.09
CA MET A 208 -1.15 -9.48 -1.28
C MET A 208 -1.34 -10.39 -0.07
N SER A 209 -1.83 -11.61 -0.28
CA SER A 209 -1.92 -12.61 0.78
C SER A 209 -0.57 -13.27 1.06
N GLY A 210 -0.36 -13.62 2.33
CA GLY A 210 0.84 -14.27 2.84
C GLY A 210 0.76 -15.80 2.76
N PRO A 211 1.88 -16.50 2.99
CA PRO A 211 1.92 -17.96 2.95
C PRO A 211 0.99 -18.67 3.93
N ALA A 212 0.65 -18.02 5.05
CA ALA A 212 -0.27 -18.56 6.07
C ALA A 212 -1.75 -18.30 5.74
N ASP A 213 -2.05 -17.53 4.69
CA ASP A 213 -3.42 -17.31 4.25
C ASP A 213 -3.90 -18.53 3.41
N PRO A 214 -5.15 -19.00 3.57
CA PRO A 214 -5.70 -20.08 2.74
C PRO A 214 -5.63 -19.83 1.23
N ALA A 215 -5.53 -18.56 0.79
CA ALA A 215 -5.36 -18.20 -0.61
C ALA A 215 -3.92 -18.38 -1.14
N GLY A 216 -2.95 -18.72 -0.27
CA GLY A 216 -1.54 -18.74 -0.62
C GLY A 216 -1.01 -17.33 -0.93
N MET A 217 0.05 -17.25 -1.73
CA MET A 217 0.58 -15.95 -2.20
C MET A 217 -0.20 -15.48 -3.43
N ALA A 218 -1.17 -14.60 -3.23
CA ALA A 218 -2.05 -14.14 -4.28
C ALA A 218 -2.38 -12.65 -4.14
N VAL A 219 -2.60 -11.98 -5.27
CA VAL A 219 -3.29 -10.68 -5.28
C VAL A 219 -4.77 -10.97 -5.16
N THR A 220 -5.38 -10.49 -4.08
CA THR A 220 -6.80 -10.72 -3.78
C THR A 220 -7.56 -9.42 -3.63
N LEU A 221 -8.85 -9.47 -3.95
CA LEU A 221 -9.78 -8.36 -3.89
C LEU A 221 -10.97 -8.72 -2.98
N ARG A 222 -11.45 -7.75 -2.20
CA ARG A 222 -12.73 -7.81 -1.47
C ARG A 222 -13.49 -6.49 -1.58
N TRP A 223 -14.81 -6.56 -1.43
CA TRP A 223 -15.70 -5.41 -1.40
C TRP A 223 -16.40 -5.27 -0.05
N ALA A 224 -16.79 -4.06 0.32
CA ALA A 224 -17.68 -3.79 1.45
C ALA A 224 -18.48 -2.50 1.25
N ASP A 225 -19.73 -2.45 1.71
CA ASP A 225 -20.54 -1.23 1.67
C ASP A 225 -20.15 -0.22 2.77
N ARG A 226 -19.49 -0.69 3.84
CA ARG A 226 -19.02 0.11 4.98
C ARG A 226 -17.54 -0.17 5.25
N PRO A 227 -16.79 0.77 5.87
CA PRO A 227 -15.35 0.59 6.07
C PRO A 227 -15.00 -0.61 6.97
N ALA A 228 -15.89 -0.96 7.90
CA ALA A 228 -15.74 -2.11 8.79
C ALA A 228 -16.29 -3.43 8.20
N GLY A 229 -16.93 -3.40 7.02
CA GLY A 229 -17.59 -4.56 6.43
C GLY A 229 -19.12 -4.59 6.64
N PRO A 230 -19.78 -5.76 6.44
CA PRO A 230 -19.15 -7.04 6.15
C PRO A 230 -18.39 -7.02 4.81
N TRP A 231 -17.21 -7.64 4.80
CA TRP A 231 -16.40 -7.78 3.59
C TRP A 231 -16.82 -9.04 2.84
N THR A 232 -16.92 -8.95 1.51
CA THR A 232 -17.25 -10.10 0.66
C THR A 232 -16.22 -11.22 0.79
N PRO A 233 -16.56 -12.45 0.36
CA PRO A 233 -15.54 -13.43 -0.01
C PRO A 233 -14.50 -12.83 -0.95
N ARG A 234 -13.27 -13.36 -0.89
CA ARG A 234 -12.17 -12.88 -1.72
C ARG A 234 -12.34 -13.31 -3.17
N LEU A 235 -12.02 -12.41 -4.09
CA LEU A 235 -11.75 -12.72 -5.49
C LEU A 235 -10.23 -12.82 -5.67
N SER A 236 -9.74 -13.88 -6.30
CA SER A 236 -8.31 -14.00 -6.64
C SER A 236 -8.07 -13.36 -8.00
N LEU A 237 -7.30 -12.27 -8.04
CA LEU A 237 -6.95 -11.58 -9.28
C LEU A 237 -5.70 -12.17 -9.92
N MET A 238 -4.77 -12.68 -9.10
CA MET A 238 -3.54 -13.32 -9.57
C MET A 238 -3.01 -14.27 -8.49
N ASP A 239 -2.97 -15.56 -8.79
CA ASP A 239 -2.30 -16.56 -7.96
C ASP A 239 -0.81 -16.60 -8.35
N TRP A 240 0.05 -15.98 -7.52
CA TRP A 240 1.48 -15.90 -7.81
C TRP A 240 2.17 -17.27 -7.76
N VAL A 241 1.68 -18.18 -6.93
CA VAL A 241 2.22 -19.55 -6.86
C VAL A 241 1.99 -20.25 -8.19
N ALA A 242 0.78 -20.15 -8.74
CA ALA A 242 0.43 -20.78 -10.00
C ALA A 242 1.09 -20.13 -11.22
N VAL A 243 1.23 -18.79 -11.25
CA VAL A 243 1.66 -18.08 -12.46
C VAL A 243 3.12 -17.62 -12.44
N GLY A 244 3.67 -17.29 -11.27
CA GLY A 244 4.98 -16.66 -11.13
C GLY A 244 6.05 -17.55 -10.49
N MET A 245 5.66 -18.52 -9.65
CA MET A 245 6.59 -19.47 -9.02
C MET A 245 6.80 -20.74 -9.87
N VAL A 246 7.08 -20.56 -11.16
CA VAL A 246 7.25 -21.65 -12.14
C VAL A 246 8.68 -21.71 -12.68
N ASP A 247 9.14 -22.90 -13.08
CA ASP A 247 10.45 -23.08 -13.73
C ASP A 247 10.37 -22.86 -15.25
N ASP A 248 9.81 -21.70 -15.64
CA ASP A 248 9.77 -21.25 -17.03
C ASP A 248 10.27 -19.80 -17.08
N VAL A 249 11.40 -19.59 -17.76
CA VAL A 249 12.07 -18.28 -17.88
C VAL A 249 11.16 -17.20 -18.47
N GLN A 250 10.20 -17.59 -19.32
CA GLN A 250 9.27 -16.64 -19.94
C GLN A 250 8.09 -16.27 -19.03
N ARG A 251 7.85 -17.04 -17.96
CA ARG A 251 6.70 -16.84 -17.06
C ARG A 251 7.10 -16.47 -15.63
N ARG A 252 8.28 -16.87 -15.17
CA ARG A 252 8.74 -16.64 -13.78
C ARG A 252 9.05 -15.20 -13.44
N PHE A 253 9.17 -14.33 -14.46
CA PHE A 253 9.38 -12.90 -14.31
C PHE A 253 8.28 -12.14 -15.05
N ILE A 254 7.81 -11.05 -14.46
CA ILE A 254 6.84 -10.18 -15.12
C ILE A 254 7.60 -9.34 -16.16
N LYS A 255 7.27 -9.53 -17.43
CA LYS A 255 7.85 -8.80 -18.55
C LYS A 255 6.83 -7.82 -19.11
N ALA A 256 7.24 -6.60 -19.45
CA ALA A 256 6.34 -5.64 -20.09
C ALA A 256 5.98 -6.08 -21.53
N ARG A 257 6.85 -6.88 -22.17
CA ARG A 257 6.65 -7.51 -23.48
C ARG A 257 7.52 -8.77 -23.61
N ALA A 258 7.21 -9.64 -24.57
CA ALA A 258 7.92 -10.92 -24.74
C ALA A 258 9.47 -10.79 -24.90
N GLY A 259 9.94 -9.70 -25.52
CA GLY A 259 11.38 -9.40 -25.70
C GLY A 259 11.96 -8.41 -24.69
N ASP A 260 11.32 -8.23 -23.54
CA ASP A 260 11.85 -7.39 -22.46
C ASP A 260 13.10 -8.07 -21.85
N PRO A 261 14.27 -7.40 -21.77
CA PRO A 261 15.52 -7.98 -21.28
C PRO A 261 15.53 -8.21 -19.76
N VAL A 262 14.36 -8.15 -19.12
CA VAL A 262 14.16 -8.55 -17.73
C VAL A 262 14.66 -9.99 -17.59
N SER A 263 15.73 -10.14 -16.81
CA SER A 263 16.54 -11.35 -16.54
C SER A 263 17.85 -11.53 -17.30
N ASP A 264 18.12 -10.74 -18.34
CA ASP A 264 19.31 -10.93 -19.18
C ASP A 264 20.62 -10.66 -18.41
N ASP A 265 20.57 -9.75 -17.43
CA ASP A 265 21.71 -9.36 -16.58
C ASP A 265 21.57 -9.82 -15.12
N LEU A 266 20.73 -10.81 -14.83
CA LEU A 266 20.61 -11.32 -13.45
C LEU A 266 21.78 -12.21 -13.07
N PHE A 267 22.31 -12.02 -11.85
CA PHE A 267 23.31 -12.92 -11.29
C PHE A 267 22.80 -14.36 -11.24
N GLY A 268 23.65 -15.33 -11.58
CA GLY A 268 23.22 -16.69 -11.95
C GLY A 268 22.35 -17.44 -10.92
N VAL A 269 22.45 -17.15 -9.63
CA VAL A 269 21.57 -17.75 -8.60
C VAL A 269 20.16 -17.16 -8.67
N GLN A 270 20.03 -15.83 -8.78
CA GLN A 270 18.74 -15.14 -8.93
C GLN A 270 18.06 -15.48 -10.25
N ALA A 271 18.83 -15.61 -11.33
CA ALA A 271 18.31 -15.99 -12.64
C ALA A 271 17.61 -17.35 -12.65
N ARG A 272 17.95 -18.25 -11.71
CA ARG A 272 17.35 -19.58 -11.54
C ARG A 272 16.34 -19.68 -10.39
N SER A 273 16.16 -18.61 -9.62
CA SER A 273 15.18 -18.55 -8.54
C SER A 273 13.89 -17.92 -9.03
N THR A 274 12.78 -18.32 -8.43
CA THR A 274 11.53 -17.56 -8.56
C THR A 274 11.60 -16.30 -7.71
N GLY A 275 10.84 -15.28 -8.11
CA GLY A 275 10.56 -14.11 -7.28
C GLY A 275 9.28 -14.26 -6.48
N GLY A 276 8.88 -13.17 -5.85
CA GLY A 276 7.63 -13.04 -5.12
C GLY A 276 6.98 -11.73 -5.51
N ALA A 277 5.69 -11.80 -5.86
CA ALA A 277 4.88 -10.61 -5.99
C ALA A 277 4.52 -10.03 -4.61
N TYR A 278 4.41 -8.71 -4.54
CA TYR A 278 4.03 -7.96 -3.34
C TYR A 278 3.55 -6.56 -3.70
N ALA A 279 3.05 -5.81 -2.71
CA ALA A 279 2.72 -4.39 -2.86
C ALA A 279 1.69 -4.05 -3.98
N PRO A 280 0.52 -4.73 -4.07
CA PRO A 280 -0.54 -4.29 -4.95
C PRO A 280 -1.19 -2.99 -4.41
N TYR A 281 -0.76 -1.83 -4.90
CA TYR A 281 -1.28 -0.53 -4.49
C TYR A 281 -2.17 0.09 -5.56
N LEU A 282 -3.46 0.25 -5.23
CA LEU A 282 -4.46 0.80 -6.11
C LEU A 282 -4.24 2.31 -6.29
N PHE A 283 -4.16 2.77 -7.54
CA PHE A 283 -4.03 4.20 -7.84
C PHE A 283 -5.16 4.73 -8.72
N ASP A 284 -5.91 3.86 -9.40
CA ASP A 284 -7.06 4.27 -10.20
C ASP A 284 -8.12 3.16 -10.34
N VAL A 285 -9.38 3.59 -10.37
CA VAL A 285 -10.53 2.77 -10.70
C VAL A 285 -11.47 3.59 -11.59
N ARG A 286 -11.91 3.01 -12.70
CA ARG A 286 -12.84 3.68 -13.61
C ARG A 286 -13.79 2.70 -14.27
N ARG A 287 -14.97 3.18 -14.66
CA ARG A 287 -15.87 2.40 -15.53
C ARG A 287 -15.40 2.44 -16.98
N ASP A 288 -15.63 1.34 -17.67
CA ASP A 288 -15.45 1.21 -19.12
C ASP A 288 -16.59 0.35 -19.68
N GLY A 289 -17.67 1.01 -20.12
CA GLY A 289 -18.92 0.33 -20.44
C GLY A 289 -19.52 -0.37 -19.22
N ALA A 290 -19.73 -1.69 -19.31
CA ALA A 290 -20.23 -2.52 -18.22
C ALA A 290 -19.14 -3.02 -17.27
N GLU A 291 -17.87 -2.82 -17.63
CA GLU A 291 -16.73 -3.32 -16.87
C GLU A 291 -16.18 -2.24 -15.92
N LEU A 292 -15.51 -2.70 -14.87
CA LEU A 292 -14.74 -1.87 -13.96
C LEU A 292 -13.25 -2.13 -14.20
N VAL A 293 -12.51 -1.09 -14.56
CA VAL A 293 -11.06 -1.16 -14.80
C VAL A 293 -10.36 -0.75 -13.52
N LEU A 294 -9.56 -1.66 -12.96
CA LEU A 294 -8.71 -1.44 -11.80
C LEU A 294 -7.27 -1.29 -12.26
N ARG A 295 -6.59 -0.20 -11.87
CA ARG A 295 -5.16 0.00 -12.13
C ARG A 295 -4.39 0.14 -10.83
N TYR A 296 -3.35 -0.67 -10.69
CA TYR A 296 -2.55 -0.76 -9.47
C TYR A 296 -1.08 -1.04 -9.79
N THR A 297 -0.17 -0.63 -8.92
CA THR A 297 1.23 -1.06 -9.02
C THR A 297 1.37 -2.45 -8.42
N LEU A 298 2.28 -3.28 -8.92
CA LEU A 298 2.68 -4.53 -8.29
C LEU A 298 4.21 -4.61 -8.29
N SER A 299 4.79 -4.99 -7.15
CA SER A 299 6.23 -5.18 -7.05
C SER A 299 6.62 -6.65 -7.10
N THR A 300 7.80 -6.94 -7.61
CA THR A 300 8.45 -8.27 -7.54
C THR A 300 9.81 -8.12 -6.88
N TRP A 301 10.26 -9.10 -6.08
CA TRP A 301 11.58 -8.99 -5.39
C TRP A 301 12.73 -9.64 -6.16
N ASN A 302 12.44 -10.55 -7.11
CA ASN A 302 13.45 -11.13 -8.00
C ASN A 302 12.90 -11.31 -9.42
N PRO A 303 13.39 -10.50 -10.39
CA PRO A 303 14.14 -9.27 -10.16
C PRO A 303 13.32 -8.24 -9.39
N TYR A 304 13.99 -7.30 -8.72
CA TYR A 304 13.28 -6.16 -8.13
C TYR A 304 12.66 -5.30 -9.25
N GLN A 305 11.33 -5.26 -9.32
CA GLN A 305 10.59 -4.47 -10.30
C GLN A 305 9.32 -3.90 -9.71
N VAL A 306 8.83 -2.82 -10.32
CA VAL A 306 7.48 -2.31 -10.11
C VAL A 306 6.81 -2.27 -11.48
N VAL A 307 5.69 -2.97 -11.61
CA VAL A 307 4.89 -3.04 -12.83
C VAL A 307 3.55 -2.35 -12.63
N LEU A 308 3.00 -1.79 -13.71
CA LEU A 308 1.64 -1.28 -13.74
C LEU A 308 0.72 -2.41 -14.20
N MET A 309 -0.21 -2.79 -13.32
CA MET A 309 -1.20 -3.83 -13.58
C MET A 309 -2.54 -3.19 -13.95
N GLN A 310 -3.29 -3.88 -14.81
CA GLN A 310 -4.66 -3.57 -15.11
C GLN A 310 -5.51 -4.84 -15.06
N HIS A 311 -6.57 -4.81 -14.25
CA HIS A 311 -7.62 -5.82 -14.26
C HIS A 311 -8.92 -5.22 -14.74
N ARG A 312 -9.70 -5.98 -15.51
CA ARG A 312 -11.06 -5.61 -15.93
C ARG A 312 -12.00 -6.59 -15.24
N LEU A 313 -12.87 -6.05 -14.40
CA LEU A 313 -13.90 -6.81 -13.72
C LEU A 313 -15.21 -6.72 -14.49
N VAL A 314 -15.95 -7.82 -14.56
CA VAL A 314 -17.27 -7.88 -15.18
C VAL A 314 -18.38 -7.79 -14.12
N PRO A 315 -19.63 -7.45 -14.50
CA PRO A 315 -20.74 -7.45 -13.55
C PRO A 315 -20.88 -8.78 -12.79
N GLY A 316 -21.07 -8.69 -11.48
CA GLY A 316 -21.06 -9.85 -10.57
C GLY A 316 -19.75 -10.05 -9.82
N GLU A 317 -18.65 -9.43 -10.28
CA GLU A 317 -17.37 -9.39 -9.56
C GLU A 317 -17.20 -8.13 -8.69
N PHE A 318 -18.15 -7.18 -8.77
CA PHE A 318 -18.20 -5.92 -8.02
C PHE A 318 -19.62 -5.46 -7.68
#